data_AF-A0A849E9F6-F1
#
_entry.id   AF-A0A849E9F6-F1
#
_cell.length_a   1.000
_cell.length_b   1.000
_cell.length_c   1.000
_cell.angle_alpha   90.00
_cell.angle_beta   90.00
_cell.angle_gamma   90.00
#
_symmetry.space_group_name_H-M   'P 1'
#
loop_
_entity.id
_entity.type
_entity.pdbx_description
1 polymer ?
#
loop_
_entity_poly.entity_id
_entity_poly.type
_entity_poly.pdbx_seq_one_letter_code
_entity_poly.pdbx_strand_id
1 'polypeptide(L)'
;TSIMRPVLTAELLGRANFGVISGMTAMVYISGFAAGPTIGSLAWQIGGYDLMLAMAVGIGALGALLMLAAGRLSAAASQSPERSTGG
;
A
#
# COMPACT_ATOMS: atom_id res chain seq x y z
N THR A 1 13.91 -30.44 17.62
CA THR A 1 12.84 -29.52 17.20
C THR A 1 13.14 -29.05 15.79
N SER A 2 12.20 -29.25 14.86
CA SER A 2 12.48 -29.19 13.42
C SER A 2 12.44 -27.75 12.89
N ILE A 3 13.59 -27.23 12.45
CA ILE A 3 13.72 -25.95 11.71
C ILE A 3 12.97 -26.02 10.35
N MET A 4 12.71 -27.23 9.83
CA MET A 4 12.02 -27.42 8.55
C MET A 4 10.56 -26.98 8.59
N ARG A 5 9.88 -27.04 9.74
CA ARG A 5 8.43 -26.76 9.81
C ARG A 5 8.09 -25.27 9.53
N PRO A 6 8.73 -24.28 10.18
CA PRO A 6 8.51 -22.88 9.81
C PRO A 6 9.04 -22.55 8.40
N VAL A 7 10.07 -23.26 7.93
CA VAL A 7 10.61 -23.06 6.57
C VAL A 7 9.62 -23.52 5.50
N LEU A 8 9.06 -24.72 5.62
CA LEU A 8 8.04 -25.23 4.70
C LEU A 8 6.76 -24.41 4.74
N THR A 9 6.31 -23.98 5.92
CA THR A 9 5.11 -23.13 6.03
C THR A 9 5.30 -21.79 5.32
N ALA A 10 6.49 -21.19 5.42
CA ALA A 10 6.79 -19.95 4.69
C ALA A 10 7.01 -20.16 3.18
N GLU A 11 7.43 -21.34 2.72
CA GLU A 11 7.44 -21.68 1.29
C GLU A 11 6.04 -21.93 0.73
N LEU A 12 5.21 -22.70 1.45
CA LEU A 12 3.82 -23.03 1.09
C LEU A 12 2.90 -21.80 1.11
N LEU A 13 3.16 -20.81 1.97
CA LEU A 13 2.45 -19.52 1.99
C LEU A 13 2.97 -18.51 0.94
N GLY A 14 3.94 -18.89 0.11
CA GLY A 14 4.38 -18.07 -1.04
C GLY A 14 5.57 -17.16 -0.74
N ARG A 15 6.74 -17.73 -0.45
CA ARG A 15 7.98 -16.96 -0.19
C ARG A 15 8.54 -16.21 -1.40
N ALA A 16 8.14 -16.55 -2.63
CA ALA A 16 8.73 -15.92 -3.82
C ALA A 16 8.30 -14.45 -4.00
N ASN A 17 7.06 -14.09 -3.62
CA ASN A 17 6.52 -12.74 -3.85
C ASN A 17 6.25 -11.95 -2.58
N PHE A 18 6.06 -12.58 -1.41
CA PHE A 18 5.76 -11.85 -0.17
C PHE A 18 6.90 -10.91 0.23
N GLY A 19 8.16 -11.36 0.12
CA GLY A 19 9.33 -10.55 0.42
C GLY A 19 9.51 -9.37 -0.56
N VAL A 20 9.19 -9.58 -1.84
CA VAL A 20 9.28 -8.54 -2.87
C VAL A 20 8.16 -7.51 -2.69
N ILE A 21 6.92 -7.94 -2.47
CA ILE A 21 5.78 -7.04 -2.24
C ILE A 21 5.96 -6.25 -0.94
N SER A 22 6.27 -6.93 0.17
CA SER A 22 6.52 -6.25 1.46
C SER A 22 7.74 -5.33 1.37
N GLY A 23 8.81 -5.74 0.69
CA GLY A 23 9.98 -4.91 0.42
C GLY A 23 9.65 -3.66 -0.39
N MET A 24 8.88 -3.78 -1.48
CA MET A 24 8.45 -2.62 -2.28
C MET A 24 7.58 -1.65 -1.46
N THR A 25 6.62 -2.18 -0.68
CA THR A 25 5.80 -1.32 0.20
C THR A 25 6.63 -0.60 1.26
N ALA A 26 7.63 -1.27 1.83
CA ALA A 26 8.54 -0.67 2.80
C ALA A 26 9.40 0.43 2.17
N MET A 27 9.90 0.23 0.94
CA MET A 27 10.67 1.25 0.24
C MET A 27 9.86 2.52 -0.05
N VAL A 28 8.60 2.36 -0.48
CA VAL A 28 7.68 3.50 -0.68
C VAL A 28 7.42 4.23 0.65
N TYR A 29 7.18 3.48 1.73
CA TYR A 29 6.97 4.08 3.04
C TYR A 29 8.19 4.85 3.55
N ILE A 30 9.38 4.24 3.50
CA ILE A 30 10.63 4.84 3.98
C ILE A 30 10.98 6.08 3.16
N SER A 31 10.86 6.02 1.84
CA SER A 31 11.14 7.16 0.96
C SER A 31 10.17 8.31 1.21
N GLY A 32 8.88 8.03 1.39
CA GLY A 32 7.88 9.04 1.76
C GLY A 32 8.18 9.67 3.12
N PHE A 33 8.57 8.86 4.11
CA PHE A 33 8.93 9.35 5.44
C PHE A 33 10.20 10.24 5.41
N ALA A 34 11.18 9.89 4.58
CA ALA A 34 12.39 10.69 4.39
C ALA A 34 12.12 11.99 3.63
N ALA A 35 11.28 11.97 2.60
CA ALA A 35 10.95 13.14 1.79
C ALA A 35 9.95 14.08 2.48
N GLY A 36 9.14 13.56 3.41
CA GLY A 36 8.08 14.30 4.09
C GLY A 36 8.55 15.60 4.75
N PRO A 37 9.58 15.59 5.61
CA PRO A 37 10.10 16.80 6.26
C PRO A 37 10.63 17.82 5.26
N THR A 38 11.33 17.39 4.21
CA THR A 38 11.86 18.28 3.18
C THR A 38 10.72 18.99 2.44
N ILE A 39 9.75 18.24 1.92
CA ILE A 39 8.60 18.80 1.20
C ILE A 39 7.77 19.69 2.13
N GLY A 40 7.55 19.27 3.38
CA GLY A 40 6.82 20.05 4.38
C GLY A 40 7.51 21.37 4.72
N SER A 41 8.84 21.37 4.88
CA SER A 41 9.61 22.60 5.13
C SER A 41 9.58 23.58 3.93
N LEU A 42 9.58 23.07 2.70
CA LEU A 42 9.43 23.90 1.49
C LEU A 42 8.02 24.49 1.40
N ALA A 43 7.00 23.67 1.63
CA ALA A 43 5.61 24.11 1.61
C ALA A 43 5.35 25.20 2.66
N TRP A 44 5.88 25.03 3.88
CA TRP A 44 5.77 26.01 4.95
C TRP A 44 6.39 27.37 4.57
N GLN A 45 7.55 27.37 3.90
CA GLN A 45 8.21 28.61 3.50
C GLN A 45 7.42 29.38 2.43
N ILE A 46 6.69 28.69 1.55
CA ILE A 46 5.98 29.32 0.43
C ILE A 46 4.58 29.80 0.86
N GLY A 47 3.85 29.00 1.64
CA GLY A 47 2.43 29.24 1.91
C GLY A 47 2.04 29.20 3.40
N GLY A 48 2.99 29.01 4.31
CA GLY A 48 2.74 29.01 5.74
C GLY A 48 1.71 27.96 6.18
N TYR A 49 0.90 28.32 7.18
CA TYR A 49 -0.01 27.41 7.85
C TYR A 49 -1.18 26.94 6.99
N ASP A 50 -1.79 27.84 6.21
CA ASP A 50 -2.96 27.51 5.38
C ASP A 50 -2.61 26.49 4.29
N LEU A 51 -1.44 26.64 3.66
CA LEU A 51 -0.96 25.67 2.66
C LEU A 51 -0.66 24.31 3.32
N MET A 52 -0.08 24.32 4.53
CA MET A 52 0.20 23.10 5.29
C MET A 52 -1.08 22.32 5.61
N LEU A 53 -2.12 23.03 6.06
CA LEU A 53 -3.45 22.46 6.32
C LEU A 53 -4.08 21.91 5.05
N ALA A 54 -4.06 22.69 3.95
CA ALA A 54 -4.61 22.24 2.66
C ALA A 54 -3.89 20.98 2.16
N MET A 55 -2.57 20.89 2.30
CA MET A 55 -1.80 19.70 1.96
C MET A 55 -2.16 18.50 2.85
N ALA A 56 -2.28 18.69 4.16
CA ALA A 56 -2.66 17.61 5.07
C ALA A 56 -4.05 17.03 4.73
N VAL A 57 -5.03 17.90 4.49
CA VAL A 57 -6.37 17.49 4.06
C VAL A 57 -6.33 16.83 2.69
N GLY A 58 -5.58 17.39 1.74
CA GLY A 58 -5.44 16.85 0.39
C GLY A 58 -4.83 15.45 0.36
N ILE A 59 -3.74 15.23 1.11
CA ILE A 59 -3.08 13.92 1.22
C ILE A 59 -4.01 12.91 1.91
N GLY A 60 -4.70 13.31 2.98
CA GLY A 60 -5.67 12.46 3.68
C GLY A 60 -6.85 12.06 2.78
N ALA A 61 -7.42 13.02 2.05
CA ALA A 61 -8.49 12.77 1.11
C ALA A 61 -8.05 11.85 -0.04
N LEU A 62 -6.86 12.08 -0.60
CA LEU A 62 -6.29 11.22 -1.64
C LEU A 62 -6.10 9.79 -1.13
N GLY A 63 -5.57 9.61 0.08
CA GLY A 63 -5.44 8.29 0.71
C GLY A 63 -6.79 7.59 0.89
N ALA A 64 -7.81 8.31 1.36
CA ALA A 64 -9.16 7.77 1.48
C ALA A 64 -9.75 7.36 0.12
N LEU A 65 -9.59 8.20 -0.92
CA LEU A 65 -10.04 7.89 -2.28
C LEU A 65 -9.36 6.64 -2.84
N LEU A 66 -8.04 6.51 -2.68
CA LEU A 66 -7.29 5.34 -3.10
C LEU A 66 -7.77 4.07 -2.38
N MET A 67 -8.02 4.16 -1.07
CA MET A 67 -8.53 3.03 -0.29
C MET A 67 -9.93 2.61 -0.74
N LEU A 68 -10.82 3.58 -1.00
CA LEU A 68 -12.15 3.31 -1.54
C LEU A 68 -12.09 2.69 -2.95
N ALA A 69 -11.23 3.22 -3.82
CA ALA A 69 -11.03 2.69 -5.17
C ALA A 69 -10.48 1.26 -5.14
N ALA A 70 -9.50 0.97 -4.30
CA ALA A 70 -8.94 -0.36 -4.10
C ALA A 70 -10.01 -1.35 -3.60
N GLY A 71 -10.86 -0.92 -2.65
CA GLY A 71 -11.98 -1.71 -2.17
C GLY A 71 -13.00 -2.05 -3.27
N ARG A 72 -13.34 -1.07 -4.12
CA ARG A 72 -14.24 -1.29 -5.27
C ARG A 72 -13.66 -2.23 -6.32
N LEU A 73 -12.37 -2.08 -6.63
CA LEU A 73 -11.70 -2.93 -7.61
C LEU A 73 -11.56 -4.38 -7.11
N SER A 74 -11.28 -4.55 -5.81
CA SER A 74 -11.22 -5.88 -5.17
C SER A 74 -12.59 -6.57 -5.16
N ALA A 75 -13.66 -5.82 -4.89
CA ALA A 75 -15.04 -6.34 -4.92
C ALA A 75 -15.54 -6.69 -6.34
N ALA A 76 -14.99 -6.06 -7.37
CA ALA A 76 -15.27 -6.41 -8.77
C ALA A 76 -14.48 -7.66 -9.21
N ALA A 77 -13.24 -7.84 -8.73
CA ALA A 77 -12.42 -9.00 -9.04
C ALA A 77 -12.96 -10.31 -8.44
N SER A 78 -13.65 -10.25 -7.29
CA SER A 78 -14.29 -11.42 -6.67
C SER A 78 -15.54 -11.93 -7.41
N GLN A 79 -15.97 -11.26 -8.50
CA GLN A 79 -17.15 -11.64 -9.28
C GLN A 79 -16.85 -12.40 -10.57
N SER A 80 -15.60 -12.79 -10.86
CA SER A 80 -15.32 -13.71 -11.98
C SER A 80 -16.04 -15.04 -11.72
N PRO A 81 -17.16 -15.32 -12.40
CA PRO A 81 -17.90 -16.56 -12.21
C PRO A 81 -17.04 -17.66 -12.83
N GLU A 82 -16.83 -18.75 -12.09
CA GLU A 82 -16.40 -20.00 -12.70
C GLU A 82 -17.26 -20.25 -13.94
N ARG A 83 -16.65 -20.10 -15.11
CA ARG A 83 -17.21 -20.54 -16.37
C ARG A 83 -17.31 -22.06 -16.27
N SER A 84 -18.49 -22.52 -15.88
CA SER A 84 -19.20 -23.67 -16.44
C SER A 84 -18.28 -24.63 -17.20
N THR A 85 -17.52 -25.45 -16.47
CA THR A 85 -17.06 -26.74 -16.98
C THR A 85 -17.97 -27.78 -16.37
N GLY A 86 -19.04 -28.09 -17.10
CA GLY A 86 -20.06 -29.05 -16.70
C GLY A 86 -20.94 -29.36 -17.90
N GLY A 87 -20.51 -30.35 -18.68
CA GLY A 87 -21.16 -30.84 -19.90
C GLY A 87 -20.18 -31.62 -20.74
#